data_AF-A0A3N9TKH3-F1
#
_entry.id   AF-A0A3N9TKH3-F1
#
_cell.length_a   1.000
_cell.length_b   1.000
_cell.length_c   1.000
_cell.angle_alpha   90.00
_cell.angle_beta   90.00
_cell.angle_gamma   90.00
#
_symmetry.space_group_name_H-M   'P 1'
#
loop_
_entity.id
_entity.type
_entity.pdbx_description
1 polymer ?
#
loop_
_entity_poly.entity_id
_entity_poly.type
_entity_poly.pdbx_seq_one_letter_code
_entity_poly.pdbx_strand_id
1 'polypeptide(L)'
;MEIMEEPKVFISYSWTNQSHQELVKHWADRLVADGVDVILDIYDLKEGDDKYAFMETMVTDPDVTHVLVICDSSYAEKANARKAGVGTESQIISGEVYEKVKQSKFIPIVCEFGNDGEPILPAFMKSRMWINFSSSEAENENWEQLVRLLYGKPQHVKPKKGKAPTFITSDTPIPTSEAYAKFNSLKQAILQDKKGLKHYRRDFVEACISYADDLRVRERPEVESMGEKILEDCGKLKAVRNHLCDWVLLESEISDENEFSESLIDVLEKLRELKSRPAEINQWSDSWFEAHSVFVYETFLYIVAALLKSGAYKTLNEVFRSHYLIPRSDSYGQTNFERFDCFYGYSEALQSVLAPENQRLYAPAAELIKRQADREDIPFSEIRQAELLVLLMAFITPDTCWYPATLHYSSYGNGYPFFVRAAQHKNFSKLALITGISDANELRKKVKEGHERLDTERWYNFHYERNFWSSMNMDELDSIK
;
A
#
# COMPACT_ATOMS: atom_id res chain seq x y z
N MET A 1 28.67 2.79 -0.15
CA MET A 1 28.64 3.22 -1.57
C MET A 1 28.78 1.97 -2.39
N GLU A 2 27.72 1.53 -3.06
CA GLU A 2 27.87 0.53 -4.14
C GLU A 2 28.69 1.19 -5.25
N ILE A 3 29.78 0.56 -5.65
CA ILE A 3 30.56 0.95 -6.82
C ILE A 3 29.68 0.61 -8.02
N MET A 4 29.16 1.63 -8.70
CA MET A 4 28.40 1.44 -9.93
C MET A 4 29.42 1.07 -11.01
N GLU A 5 29.31 -0.13 -11.60
CA GLU A 5 30.15 -0.52 -12.73
C GLU A 5 29.88 0.43 -13.90
N GLU A 6 30.93 1.08 -14.39
CA GLU A 6 30.87 1.98 -15.54
C GLU A 6 30.75 1.13 -16.83
N PRO A 7 29.74 1.36 -17.68
CA PRO A 7 29.55 0.55 -18.87
C PRO A 7 30.61 0.86 -19.92
N LYS A 8 31.31 -0.19 -20.38
CA LYS A 8 32.23 -0.13 -21.52
C LYS A 8 31.55 -0.64 -22.79
N VAL A 9 31.54 0.16 -23.85
CA VAL A 9 30.71 -0.05 -25.03
C VAL A 9 31.53 0.06 -26.30
N PHE A 10 31.45 -0.96 -27.15
CA PHE A 10 32.03 -0.92 -28.49
C PHE A 10 30.97 -0.54 -29.54
N ILE A 11 31.29 0.37 -30.46
CA ILE A 11 30.39 0.77 -31.54
C ILE A 11 30.86 0.16 -32.86
N SER A 12 30.01 -0.71 -33.43
CA SER A 12 30.23 -1.38 -34.71
C SER A 12 29.33 -0.76 -35.77
N TYR A 13 29.93 -0.18 -36.82
CA TYR A 13 29.22 0.52 -37.88
C TYR A 13 29.94 0.38 -39.23
N SER A 14 29.27 0.80 -40.31
CA SER A 14 29.77 0.75 -41.69
C SER A 14 30.32 2.11 -42.11
N TRP A 15 31.41 2.14 -42.87
CA TRP A 15 31.92 3.39 -43.46
C TRP A 15 31.12 3.74 -44.73
N THR A 16 29.83 4.01 -44.58
CA THR A 16 28.91 4.25 -45.70
C THR A 16 29.20 5.56 -46.41
N ASN A 17 29.35 6.65 -45.66
CA ASN A 17 29.77 7.96 -46.15
C ASN A 17 30.30 8.82 -44.99
N GLN A 18 30.88 9.98 -45.32
CA GLN A 18 31.46 10.90 -44.33
C GLN A 18 30.43 11.38 -43.30
N SER A 19 29.21 11.72 -43.74
CA SER A 19 28.15 12.19 -42.85
C SER A 19 27.70 11.13 -41.85
N HIS A 20 27.66 9.85 -42.26
CA HIS A 20 27.35 8.73 -41.37
C HIS A 20 28.46 8.52 -40.32
N GLN A 21 29.74 8.64 -40.72
CA GLN A 21 30.87 8.57 -39.78
C GLN A 21 30.80 9.70 -38.74
N GLU A 22 30.50 10.92 -39.16
CA GLU A 22 30.34 12.07 -38.27
C GLU A 22 29.15 11.91 -37.32
N LEU A 23 28.05 11.32 -37.79
CA LEU A 23 26.88 11.03 -36.97
C LEU A 23 27.18 9.97 -35.90
N VAL A 24 27.84 8.86 -36.27
CA VAL A 24 28.25 7.84 -35.31
C VAL A 24 29.25 8.39 -34.30
N LYS A 25 30.18 9.24 -34.74
CA LYS A 25 31.10 9.96 -33.85
C LYS A 25 30.33 10.88 -32.88
N HIS A 26 29.32 11.60 -33.35
CA HIS A 26 28.48 12.44 -32.51
C HIS A 26 27.79 11.63 -31.40
N TRP A 27 27.22 10.47 -31.73
CA TRP A 27 26.63 9.58 -30.74
C TRP A 27 27.67 9.04 -29.74
N ALA A 28 28.87 8.70 -30.21
CA ALA A 28 29.97 8.30 -29.34
C ALA A 28 30.35 9.42 -28.35
N ASP A 29 30.52 10.66 -28.83
CA ASP A 29 30.82 11.82 -27.99
C ASP A 29 29.73 12.05 -26.92
N ARG A 30 28.46 11.89 -27.31
CA ARG A 30 27.32 12.06 -26.41
C ARG A 30 27.27 10.96 -25.34
N LEU A 31 27.56 9.71 -25.69
CA LEU A 31 27.67 8.60 -24.73
C LEU A 31 28.82 8.81 -23.73
N VAL A 32 29.98 9.30 -24.20
CA VAL A 32 31.10 9.67 -23.31
C VAL A 32 30.70 10.78 -22.34
N ALA A 33 29.95 11.78 -22.81
CA ALA A 33 29.42 12.85 -21.95
C ALA A 33 28.43 12.31 -20.88
N ASP A 34 27.74 11.21 -21.18
CA ASP A 34 26.84 10.49 -20.26
C ASP A 34 27.58 9.45 -19.36
N GLY A 35 28.93 9.48 -19.35
CA GLY A 35 29.77 8.65 -18.47
C GLY A 35 29.95 7.20 -18.92
N VAL A 36 29.71 6.92 -20.20
CA VAL A 36 29.96 5.60 -20.82
C VAL A 36 31.38 5.56 -21.38
N ASP A 37 32.14 4.49 -21.10
CA ASP A 37 33.45 4.26 -21.74
C ASP A 37 33.23 3.72 -23.15
N VAL A 38 33.52 4.52 -24.19
CA VAL A 38 33.22 4.19 -25.59
C VAL A 38 34.47 3.83 -26.35
N ILE A 39 34.47 2.63 -26.94
CA ILE A 39 35.47 2.15 -27.89
C ILE A 39 34.95 2.39 -29.30
N LEU A 40 35.68 3.18 -30.08
CA LEU A 40 35.33 3.51 -31.46
C LEU A 40 36.61 3.45 -32.32
N ASP A 41 36.48 2.87 -33.50
CA ASP A 41 37.60 2.70 -34.43
C ASP A 41 38.32 4.02 -34.78
N ILE A 42 37.61 5.14 -34.86
CA ILE A 42 38.14 6.50 -35.08
C ILE A 42 39.04 6.95 -33.91
N TYR A 43 38.80 6.46 -32.69
CA TYR A 43 39.55 6.82 -31.49
C TYR A 43 40.71 5.87 -31.21
N ASP A 44 40.50 4.57 -31.47
CA ASP A 44 41.32 3.51 -30.89
C ASP A 44 42.25 2.80 -31.88
N LEU A 45 41.99 2.88 -33.20
CA LEU A 45 42.86 2.29 -34.22
C LEU A 45 43.96 3.24 -34.69
N LYS A 46 45.18 2.71 -34.86
CA LYS A 46 46.35 3.42 -35.41
C LYS A 46 46.77 2.83 -36.76
N GLU A 47 47.57 3.56 -37.52
CA GLU A 47 48.10 3.06 -38.78
C GLU A 47 48.95 1.80 -38.57
N GLY A 48 48.55 0.68 -39.17
CA GLY A 48 49.23 -0.62 -39.08
C GLY A 48 48.48 -1.66 -38.25
N ASP A 49 47.42 -1.29 -37.53
CA ASP A 49 46.60 -2.23 -36.76
C ASP A 49 45.78 -3.16 -37.67
N ASP A 50 45.70 -4.44 -37.29
CA ASP A 50 44.79 -5.39 -37.93
C ASP A 50 43.37 -5.16 -37.41
N LYS A 51 42.58 -4.49 -38.25
CA LYS A 51 41.18 -4.17 -37.98
C LYS A 51 40.30 -5.41 -37.68
N TYR A 52 40.62 -6.58 -38.22
CA TYR A 52 39.87 -7.81 -37.94
C TYR A 52 40.14 -8.32 -36.54
N ALA A 53 41.43 -8.41 -36.19
CA ALA A 53 41.85 -8.84 -34.87
C ALA A 53 41.31 -7.88 -33.80
N PHE A 54 41.29 -6.57 -34.09
CA PHE A 54 40.71 -5.56 -33.21
C PHE A 54 39.22 -5.81 -32.93
N MET A 55 38.41 -5.99 -33.98
CA MET A 55 36.95 -6.21 -33.83
C MET A 55 36.64 -7.52 -33.10
N GLU A 56 37.31 -8.62 -33.46
CA GLU A 56 37.11 -9.91 -32.77
C GLU A 56 37.51 -9.82 -31.30
N THR A 57 38.59 -9.09 -30.99
CA THR A 57 39.01 -8.83 -29.61
C THR A 57 37.95 -8.04 -28.84
N MET A 58 37.43 -6.93 -29.38
CA MET A 58 36.45 -6.09 -28.66
C MET A 58 35.13 -6.81 -28.39
N VAL A 59 34.70 -7.68 -29.32
CA VAL A 59 33.46 -8.45 -29.12
C VAL A 59 33.64 -9.57 -28.11
N THR A 60 34.84 -10.17 -28.04
CA THR A 60 35.15 -11.27 -27.09
C THR A 60 35.66 -10.80 -25.74
N ASP A 61 36.10 -9.54 -25.62
CA ASP A 61 36.56 -8.93 -24.37
C ASP A 61 35.45 -8.94 -23.30
N PRO A 62 35.67 -9.57 -22.12
CA PRO A 62 34.71 -9.59 -21.03
C PRO A 62 34.49 -8.21 -20.39
N ASP A 63 35.44 -7.28 -20.51
CA ASP A 63 35.32 -5.93 -19.97
C ASP A 63 34.35 -5.08 -20.83
N VAL A 64 34.18 -5.42 -22.11
CA VAL A 64 33.19 -4.78 -22.97
C VAL A 64 31.79 -5.31 -22.60
N THR A 65 31.00 -4.46 -21.97
CA THR A 65 29.66 -4.79 -21.46
C THR A 65 28.61 -4.89 -22.57
N HIS A 66 28.70 -4.01 -23.58
CA HIS A 66 27.72 -3.92 -24.67
C HIS A 66 28.41 -3.62 -26.01
N VAL A 67 27.76 -4.01 -27.10
CA VAL A 67 28.16 -3.72 -28.48
C VAL A 67 26.98 -3.06 -29.19
N LEU A 68 27.12 -1.78 -29.52
CA LEU A 68 26.14 -1.05 -30.33
C LEU A 68 26.39 -1.37 -31.79
N VAL A 69 25.34 -1.84 -32.48
CA VAL A 69 25.42 -2.21 -33.90
C VAL A 69 24.61 -1.21 -34.69
N ILE A 70 25.29 -0.32 -35.40
CA ILE A 70 24.66 0.74 -36.19
C ILE A 70 24.20 0.14 -37.51
N CYS A 71 22.89 -0.04 -37.64
CA CYS A 71 22.26 -0.75 -38.73
C CYS A 71 21.73 0.24 -39.78
N ASP A 72 22.45 0.34 -40.89
CA ASP A 72 22.03 0.94 -42.15
C ASP A 72 22.02 -0.12 -43.29
N SER A 73 21.58 0.28 -44.48
CA SER A 73 21.57 -0.61 -45.66
C SER A 73 22.94 -1.20 -45.94
N SER A 74 24.00 -0.39 -45.87
CA SER A 74 25.38 -0.82 -46.16
C SER A 74 25.84 -1.90 -45.17
N TYR A 75 25.59 -1.68 -43.88
CA TYR A 75 25.97 -2.61 -42.81
C TYR A 75 25.23 -3.93 -42.97
N ALA A 76 23.91 -3.88 -43.20
CA ALA A 76 23.09 -5.08 -43.37
C ALA A 76 23.53 -5.90 -44.61
N GLU A 77 23.76 -5.26 -45.75
CA GLU A 77 24.21 -5.93 -46.98
C GLU A 77 25.55 -6.64 -46.78
N LYS A 78 26.53 -5.92 -46.22
CA LYS A 78 27.88 -6.44 -46.00
C LYS A 78 27.91 -7.54 -44.94
N ALA A 79 27.14 -7.39 -43.86
CA ALA A 79 27.01 -8.42 -42.82
C ALA A 79 26.37 -9.71 -43.38
N ASN A 80 25.38 -9.57 -44.25
CA ASN A 80 24.72 -10.70 -44.91
C ASN A 80 25.62 -11.36 -45.98
N ALA A 81 26.38 -10.56 -46.73
CA ALA A 81 27.33 -11.06 -47.74
C ALA A 81 28.51 -11.83 -47.11
N ARG A 82 28.95 -11.44 -45.91
CA ARG A 82 29.98 -12.17 -45.16
C ARG A 82 29.59 -13.59 -44.81
N LYS A 83 28.31 -13.84 -44.52
CA LYS A 83 27.80 -15.21 -44.34
C LYS A 83 27.99 -16.08 -45.59
N ALA A 84 28.08 -15.47 -46.77
CA ALA A 84 28.33 -16.15 -48.04
C ALA A 84 29.83 -16.29 -48.39
N GLY A 85 30.75 -15.88 -47.52
CA GLY A 85 32.20 -16.05 -47.70
C GLY A 85 32.88 -15.01 -48.60
N VAL A 86 32.21 -13.89 -48.91
CA VAL A 86 32.70 -12.85 -49.83
C VAL A 86 32.62 -11.48 -49.15
N GLY A 87 33.64 -11.07 -48.39
CA GLY A 87 33.66 -9.72 -47.81
C GLY A 87 34.86 -9.38 -46.95
N THR A 88 35.67 -8.42 -47.41
CA THR A 88 36.93 -7.95 -46.81
C THR A 88 36.80 -6.72 -45.89
N GLU A 89 35.60 -6.31 -45.45
CA GLU A 89 35.42 -5.11 -44.62
C GLU A 89 35.44 -5.36 -43.10
N SER A 90 36.60 -5.18 -42.48
CA SER A 90 36.95 -5.53 -41.09
C SER A 90 36.10 -4.95 -39.94
N GLN A 91 35.21 -3.98 -40.16
CA GLN A 91 34.45 -3.30 -39.09
C GLN A 91 33.03 -3.87 -38.85
N ILE A 92 32.63 -4.92 -39.59
CA ILE A 92 31.26 -5.44 -39.59
C ILE A 92 31.18 -6.79 -38.88
N ILE A 93 30.32 -6.90 -37.87
CA ILE A 93 30.12 -8.14 -37.12
C ILE A 93 29.64 -9.26 -38.04
N SER A 94 30.35 -10.40 -38.00
CA SER A 94 29.95 -11.61 -38.70
C SER A 94 28.95 -12.43 -37.88
N GLY A 95 28.12 -13.22 -38.56
CA GLY A 95 27.19 -14.14 -37.88
C GLY A 95 27.90 -15.15 -36.99
N GLU A 96 29.10 -15.60 -37.37
CA GLU A 96 29.91 -16.54 -36.59
C GLU A 96 30.39 -15.94 -35.26
N VAL A 97 30.85 -14.68 -35.26
CA VAL A 97 31.27 -13.98 -34.04
C VAL A 97 30.06 -13.70 -33.14
N TYR A 98 28.93 -13.33 -33.72
CA TYR A 98 27.68 -13.12 -33.01
C TYR A 98 27.16 -14.40 -32.31
N GLU A 99 27.35 -15.58 -32.90
CA GLU A 99 26.96 -16.86 -32.30
C GLU A 99 27.89 -17.31 -31.16
N LYS A 100 29.15 -16.86 -31.14
CA LYS A 100 30.14 -17.20 -30.11
C LYS A 100 29.97 -16.41 -28.80
N VAL A 101 29.25 -15.28 -28.83
CA VAL A 101 29.11 -14.37 -27.69
C VAL A 101 27.64 -14.26 -27.26
N LYS A 102 27.40 -13.93 -25.99
CA LYS A 102 26.05 -13.77 -25.46
C LYS A 102 25.30 -12.71 -26.28
N GLN A 103 24.22 -13.14 -26.94
CA GLN A 103 23.48 -12.32 -27.91
C GLN A 103 22.89 -11.04 -27.29
N SER A 104 22.62 -11.03 -25.98
CA SER A 104 22.14 -9.83 -25.26
C SER A 104 23.19 -8.72 -25.14
N LYS A 105 24.47 -9.01 -25.45
CA LYS A 105 25.55 -8.02 -25.51
C LYS A 105 25.37 -7.07 -26.69
N PHE A 106 24.72 -7.52 -27.77
CA PHE A 106 24.55 -6.74 -28.99
C PHE A 106 23.23 -5.97 -28.98
N ILE A 107 23.31 -4.65 -29.12
CA ILE A 107 22.16 -3.75 -29.14
C ILE A 107 22.06 -3.12 -30.53
N PRO A 108 21.08 -3.52 -31.37
CA PRO A 108 20.90 -2.96 -32.69
C PRO A 108 20.32 -1.54 -32.62
N ILE A 109 20.97 -0.60 -33.32
CA ILE A 109 20.56 0.79 -33.49
C ILE A 109 20.15 0.99 -34.95
N VAL A 110 18.85 1.15 -35.21
CA VAL A 110 18.29 1.23 -36.55
C VAL A 110 18.36 2.66 -37.06
N CYS A 111 19.09 2.88 -38.15
CA CYS A 111 19.23 4.18 -38.80
C CYS A 111 18.33 4.33 -40.03
N GLU A 112 17.87 3.21 -40.60
CA GLU A 112 17.13 3.21 -41.86
C GLU A 112 15.98 2.18 -41.82
N PHE A 113 14.89 2.51 -42.50
CA PHE A 113 13.75 1.62 -42.72
C PHE A 113 13.61 1.30 -44.21
N GLY A 114 13.21 0.07 -44.50
CA GLY A 114 12.93 -0.38 -45.86
C GLY A 114 11.62 0.23 -46.40
N ASN A 115 11.40 0.05 -47.71
CA ASN A 115 10.19 0.51 -48.38
C ASN A 115 8.90 -0.17 -47.88
N ASP A 116 9.04 -1.31 -47.21
CA ASP A 116 7.97 -2.06 -46.55
C ASP A 116 7.66 -1.53 -45.13
N GLY A 117 8.41 -0.53 -44.65
CA GLY A 117 8.30 0.02 -43.31
C GLY A 117 8.99 -0.83 -42.23
N GLU A 118 9.73 -1.87 -42.62
CA GLU A 118 10.48 -2.72 -41.70
C GLU A 118 11.88 -2.14 -41.43
N PRO A 119 12.43 -2.31 -40.22
CA PRO A 119 13.77 -1.84 -39.89
C PRO A 119 14.83 -2.61 -40.68
N ILE A 120 15.82 -1.89 -41.20
CA ILE A 120 16.95 -2.51 -41.89
C ILE A 120 17.92 -3.10 -40.86
N LEU A 121 18.05 -4.42 -40.87
CA LEU A 121 18.87 -5.19 -39.92
C LEU A 121 19.59 -6.35 -40.64
N PRO A 122 20.80 -6.74 -40.19
CA PRO A 122 21.42 -8.00 -40.58
C PRO A 122 20.50 -9.19 -40.30
N ALA A 123 20.56 -10.24 -41.13
CA ALA A 123 19.65 -11.38 -41.06
C ALA A 123 19.66 -12.09 -39.69
N PHE A 124 20.80 -12.09 -39.00
CA PHE A 124 20.97 -12.71 -37.67
C PHE A 124 20.45 -11.85 -36.50
N MET A 125 20.04 -10.61 -36.77
CA MET A 125 19.48 -9.67 -35.78
C MET A 125 17.99 -9.36 -36.00
N LYS A 126 17.36 -9.85 -37.07
CA LYS A 126 15.94 -9.56 -37.38
C LYS A 126 14.95 -9.90 -36.26
N SER A 127 15.26 -10.87 -35.41
CA SER A 127 14.41 -11.29 -34.28
C SER A 127 14.69 -10.53 -32.97
N ARG A 128 15.59 -9.54 -32.98
CA ARG A 128 16.00 -8.80 -31.78
C ARG A 128 15.20 -7.52 -31.62
N MET A 129 15.04 -7.10 -30.37
CA MET A 129 14.64 -5.73 -30.07
C MET A 129 15.77 -4.78 -30.47
N TRP A 130 15.38 -3.63 -31.01
CA TRP A 130 16.27 -2.60 -31.54
C TRP A 130 15.82 -1.23 -31.04
N ILE A 131 16.67 -0.22 -31.20
CA ILE A 131 16.39 1.17 -30.82
C ILE A 131 16.36 2.03 -32.09
N ASN A 132 15.37 2.92 -32.21
CA ASN A 132 15.15 3.73 -33.41
C ASN A 132 15.95 5.04 -33.40
N PHE A 133 16.94 5.16 -34.30
CA PHE A 133 17.76 6.35 -34.50
C PHE A 133 17.65 6.87 -35.95
N SER A 134 16.54 6.58 -36.65
CA SER A 134 16.39 6.92 -38.07
C SER A 134 16.22 8.41 -38.39
N SER A 135 15.94 9.24 -37.38
CA SER A 135 15.91 10.70 -37.47
C SER A 135 16.44 11.32 -36.18
N SER A 136 16.75 12.62 -36.21
CA SER A 136 17.19 13.36 -35.01
C SER A 136 16.11 13.40 -33.91
N GLU A 137 14.83 13.36 -34.28
CA GLU A 137 13.72 13.24 -33.32
C GLU A 137 13.70 11.86 -32.68
N ALA A 138 13.79 10.79 -33.49
CA ALA A 138 13.82 9.41 -33.00
C ALA A 138 15.03 9.15 -32.08
N GLU A 139 16.20 9.67 -32.45
CA GLU A 139 17.40 9.63 -31.59
C GLU A 139 17.10 10.24 -30.22
N ASN A 140 16.55 11.45 -30.18
CA ASN A 140 16.31 12.17 -28.91
C ASN A 140 15.26 11.49 -28.05
N GLU A 141 14.18 10.97 -28.64
CA GLU A 141 13.13 10.23 -27.92
C GLU A 141 13.66 8.94 -27.29
N ASN A 142 14.61 8.28 -27.96
CA ASN A 142 15.14 6.98 -27.53
C ASN A 142 16.48 7.06 -26.78
N TRP A 143 17.08 8.25 -26.65
CA TRP A 143 18.39 8.42 -26.01
C TRP A 143 18.41 7.94 -24.56
N GLU A 144 17.41 8.35 -23.77
CA GLU A 144 17.30 7.94 -22.36
C GLU A 144 17.15 6.42 -22.22
N GLN A 145 16.40 5.79 -23.14
CA GLN A 145 16.23 4.34 -23.17
C GLN A 145 17.58 3.63 -23.39
N LEU A 146 18.40 4.11 -24.33
CA LEU A 146 19.73 3.57 -24.59
C LEU A 146 20.64 3.71 -23.36
N VAL A 147 20.73 4.91 -22.78
CA VAL A 147 21.60 5.13 -21.60
C VAL A 147 21.17 4.24 -20.44
N ARG A 148 19.87 4.18 -20.13
CA ARG A 148 19.32 3.29 -19.09
C ARG A 148 19.63 1.82 -19.32
N LEU A 149 19.59 1.37 -20.57
CA LEU A 149 19.93 0.00 -20.96
C LEU A 149 21.40 -0.29 -20.63
N LEU A 150 22.32 0.60 -21.01
CA LEU A 150 23.76 0.43 -20.78
C LEU A 150 24.11 0.34 -19.29
N TYR A 151 23.42 1.09 -18.43
CA TYR A 151 23.58 1.04 -16.97
C TYR A 151 22.76 -0.07 -16.28
N GLY A 152 22.06 -0.93 -17.02
CA GLY A 152 21.26 -2.03 -16.45
C GLY A 152 20.02 -1.57 -15.66
N LYS A 153 19.52 -0.36 -15.91
CA LYS A 153 18.35 0.25 -15.24
C LYS A 153 17.21 0.53 -16.22
N PRO A 154 16.58 -0.51 -16.82
CA PRO A 154 15.56 -0.33 -17.83
C PRO A 154 14.38 0.50 -17.30
N GLN A 155 13.74 1.28 -18.19
CA GLN A 155 12.60 2.15 -17.86
C GLN A 155 11.44 1.41 -17.17
N HIS A 156 11.25 0.13 -17.49
CA HIS A 156 10.24 -0.73 -16.89
C HIS A 156 10.90 -1.87 -16.10
N VAL A 157 11.04 -1.68 -14.79
CA VAL A 157 11.47 -2.75 -13.88
C VAL A 157 10.24 -3.54 -13.44
N LYS A 158 10.28 -4.86 -13.61
CA LYS A 158 9.20 -5.75 -13.13
C LYS A 158 9.05 -5.56 -11.61
N PRO A 159 7.85 -5.26 -11.09
CA PRO A 159 7.65 -5.07 -9.66
C PRO A 159 7.98 -6.35 -8.89
N LYS A 160 8.38 -6.21 -7.62
CA LYS A 160 8.61 -7.36 -6.73
C LYS A 160 7.33 -8.21 -6.67
N LYS A 161 7.47 -9.51 -6.92
CA LYS A 161 6.37 -10.46 -6.85
C LYS A 161 5.85 -10.50 -5.41
N GLY A 162 4.58 -10.13 -5.22
CA GLY A 162 3.91 -10.24 -3.91
C GLY A 162 3.75 -11.70 -3.47
N LYS A 163 3.39 -11.90 -2.19
CA LYS A 163 3.00 -13.22 -1.69
C LYS A 163 1.71 -13.68 -2.37
N ALA A 164 1.56 -14.99 -2.55
CA ALA A 164 0.30 -15.56 -3.02
C ALA A 164 -0.82 -15.15 -2.05
N PRO A 165 -1.97 -14.66 -2.55
CA PRO A 165 -3.09 -14.32 -1.67
C PRO A 165 -3.55 -15.54 -0.86
N THR A 166 -3.85 -15.32 0.42
CA THR A 166 -4.22 -16.39 1.37
C THR A 166 -5.40 -17.24 0.91
N PHE A 167 -6.32 -16.67 0.10
CA PHE A 167 -7.48 -17.36 -0.46
C PHE A 167 -7.15 -18.47 -1.48
N ILE A 168 -5.92 -18.51 -2.01
CA ILE A 168 -5.47 -19.57 -2.93
C ILE A 168 -4.85 -20.76 -2.18
N THR A 169 -4.37 -20.53 -0.96
CA THR A 169 -3.59 -21.53 -0.19
C THR A 169 -4.40 -22.25 0.90
N SER A 170 -5.68 -21.92 1.07
CA SER A 170 -6.55 -22.55 2.07
C SER A 170 -7.62 -23.43 1.41
N ASP A 171 -7.69 -24.72 1.78
CA ASP A 171 -8.71 -25.68 1.32
C ASP A 171 -10.10 -25.47 1.96
N THR A 172 -10.24 -24.47 2.83
CA THR A 172 -11.53 -24.05 3.39
C THR A 172 -12.13 -22.98 2.49
N PRO A 173 -13.36 -23.14 1.96
CA PRO A 173 -14.06 -22.05 1.30
C PRO A 173 -14.35 -20.99 2.35
N ILE A 174 -13.58 -19.90 2.37
CA ILE A 174 -13.85 -18.78 3.25
C ILE A 174 -15.01 -17.99 2.63
N PRO A 175 -16.14 -17.76 3.33
CA PRO A 175 -17.26 -16.95 2.85
C PRO A 175 -16.92 -15.47 2.62
N THR A 176 -15.67 -15.07 2.89
CA THR A 176 -15.06 -13.86 2.34
C THR A 176 -15.40 -13.68 0.86
N SER A 177 -15.60 -14.75 0.08
CA SER A 177 -16.01 -14.67 -1.32
C SER A 177 -17.36 -13.95 -1.54
N GLU A 178 -18.38 -14.15 -0.71
CA GLU A 178 -19.68 -13.50 -0.89
C GLU A 178 -19.62 -12.03 -0.47
N ALA A 179 -19.17 -11.73 0.76
CA ALA A 179 -19.02 -10.35 1.22
C ALA A 179 -18.09 -9.56 0.28
N TYR A 180 -17.01 -10.16 -0.20
CA TYR A 180 -16.12 -9.56 -1.20
C TYR A 180 -16.79 -9.39 -2.58
N ALA A 181 -17.58 -10.36 -3.06
CA ALA A 181 -18.30 -10.24 -4.32
C ALA A 181 -19.36 -9.13 -4.26
N LYS A 182 -20.09 -9.03 -3.15
CA LYS A 182 -21.05 -7.96 -2.88
C LYS A 182 -20.34 -6.61 -2.73
N PHE A 183 -19.19 -6.57 -2.05
CA PHE A 183 -18.35 -5.37 -1.98
C PHE A 183 -17.88 -4.91 -3.35
N ASN A 184 -17.40 -5.83 -4.21
CA ASN A 184 -17.00 -5.47 -5.57
C ASN A 184 -18.18 -4.95 -6.40
N SER A 185 -19.36 -5.52 -6.22
CA SER A 185 -20.59 -5.05 -6.86
C SER A 185 -20.95 -3.64 -6.40
N LEU A 186 -20.88 -3.37 -5.09
CA LEU A 186 -21.05 -2.04 -4.50
C LEU A 186 -20.00 -1.05 -5.00
N LYS A 187 -18.72 -1.44 -5.00
CA LYS A 187 -17.62 -0.62 -5.49
C LYS A 187 -17.83 -0.21 -6.94
N GLN A 188 -18.22 -1.14 -7.81
CA GLN A 188 -18.55 -0.80 -9.20
C GLN A 188 -19.77 0.10 -9.30
N ALA A 189 -20.77 -0.06 -8.43
CA ALA A 189 -21.95 0.81 -8.40
C ALA A 189 -21.60 2.24 -7.97
N ILE A 190 -20.74 2.41 -6.95
CA ILE A 190 -20.23 3.72 -6.49
C ILE A 190 -19.44 4.39 -7.61
N LEU A 191 -18.45 3.70 -8.18
CA LEU A 191 -17.57 4.26 -9.20
C LEU A 191 -18.29 4.61 -10.52
N GLN A 192 -19.42 3.98 -10.80
CA GLN A 192 -20.22 4.20 -12.00
C GLN A 192 -21.45 5.10 -11.73
N ASP A 193 -21.58 5.67 -10.54
CA ASP A 193 -22.72 6.49 -10.10
C ASP A 193 -24.08 5.85 -10.44
N LYS A 194 -24.21 4.55 -10.13
CA LYS A 194 -25.43 3.80 -10.45
C LYS A 194 -26.60 4.22 -9.57
N LYS A 195 -27.77 4.37 -10.19
CA LYS A 195 -29.04 4.44 -9.46
C LYS A 195 -29.24 3.16 -8.62
N GLY A 196 -29.71 3.32 -7.40
CA GLY A 196 -29.97 2.20 -6.48
C GLY A 196 -28.78 1.78 -5.62
N LEU A 197 -27.82 2.68 -5.37
CA LEU A 197 -26.66 2.44 -4.51
C LEU A 197 -27.04 1.81 -3.15
N LYS A 198 -28.14 2.27 -2.54
CA LYS A 198 -28.70 1.72 -1.29
C LYS A 198 -28.91 0.19 -1.32
N HIS A 199 -29.28 -0.37 -2.48
CA HIS A 199 -29.47 -1.83 -2.60
C HIS A 199 -28.15 -2.58 -2.56
N TYR A 200 -27.14 -2.12 -3.31
CA TYR A 200 -25.80 -2.72 -3.28
C TYR A 200 -25.17 -2.61 -1.90
N ARG A 201 -25.36 -1.46 -1.24
CA ARG A 201 -24.87 -1.20 0.12
C ARG A 201 -25.51 -2.17 1.10
N ARG A 202 -26.84 -2.29 1.09
CA ARG A 202 -27.58 -3.22 1.94
C ARG A 202 -27.13 -4.67 1.71
N ASP A 203 -27.02 -5.12 0.47
CA ASP A 203 -26.59 -6.49 0.16
C ASP A 203 -25.17 -6.78 0.66
N PHE A 204 -24.25 -5.82 0.53
CA PHE A 204 -22.90 -5.93 1.04
C PHE A 204 -22.85 -5.99 2.58
N VAL A 205 -23.55 -5.06 3.24
CA VAL A 205 -23.64 -5.01 4.70
C VAL A 205 -24.27 -6.29 5.25
N GLU A 206 -25.36 -6.77 4.64
CA GLU A 206 -26.05 -7.98 5.10
C GLU A 206 -25.14 -9.21 4.99
N ALA A 207 -24.38 -9.35 3.89
CA ALA A 207 -23.40 -10.43 3.76
C ALA A 207 -22.31 -10.37 4.84
N CYS A 208 -21.83 -9.18 5.19
CA CYS A 208 -20.85 -8.98 6.27
C CYS A 208 -21.43 -9.37 7.64
N ILE A 209 -22.62 -8.88 7.95
CA ILE A 209 -23.26 -9.08 9.25
C ILE A 209 -23.70 -10.53 9.42
N SER A 210 -24.28 -11.17 8.40
CA SER A 210 -24.68 -12.58 8.44
C SER A 210 -23.46 -13.48 8.70
N TYR A 211 -22.34 -13.27 8.00
CA TYR A 211 -21.14 -14.08 8.23
C TYR A 211 -20.58 -13.90 9.64
N ALA A 212 -20.55 -12.66 10.15
CA ALA A 212 -20.13 -12.42 11.52
C ALA A 212 -21.10 -13.06 12.53
N ASP A 213 -22.40 -13.02 12.27
CA ASP A 213 -23.45 -13.61 13.10
C ASP A 213 -23.36 -15.14 13.18
N ASP A 214 -23.06 -15.80 12.06
CA ASP A 214 -22.88 -17.25 11.98
C ASP A 214 -21.71 -17.75 12.84
N LEU A 215 -20.71 -16.89 13.09
CA LEU A 215 -19.58 -17.19 13.98
C LEU A 215 -19.92 -17.01 15.46
N ARG A 216 -21.08 -16.42 15.83
CA ARG A 216 -21.47 -16.28 17.24
C ARG A 216 -21.72 -17.65 17.87
N VAL A 217 -21.17 -17.83 19.06
CA VAL A 217 -21.33 -19.05 19.86
C VAL A 217 -22.77 -19.15 20.35
N ARG A 218 -23.45 -20.24 19.98
CA ARG A 218 -24.84 -20.53 20.38
C ARG A 218 -24.99 -21.66 21.38
N GLU A 219 -24.00 -22.52 21.43
CA GLU A 219 -23.95 -23.67 22.32
C GLU A 219 -22.60 -23.70 23.03
N ARG A 220 -22.53 -24.41 24.16
CA ARG A 220 -21.30 -24.51 24.95
C ARG A 220 -20.17 -25.06 24.08
N PRO A 221 -19.07 -24.32 23.88
CA PRO A 221 -17.94 -24.83 23.12
C PRO A 221 -17.28 -26.02 23.85
N GLU A 222 -17.13 -27.15 23.15
CA GLU A 222 -16.33 -28.29 23.60
C GLU A 222 -14.86 -28.09 23.19
N VAL A 223 -14.22 -27.08 23.77
CA VAL A 223 -12.82 -26.72 23.48
C VAL A 223 -11.96 -26.80 24.74
N GLU A 224 -10.71 -27.22 24.58
CA GLU A 224 -9.73 -27.26 25.69
C GLU A 224 -9.33 -25.84 26.12
N SER A 225 -9.22 -24.91 25.16
CA SER A 225 -8.84 -23.51 25.41
C SER A 225 -9.84 -22.55 24.77
N MET A 226 -10.52 -21.77 25.61
CA MET A 226 -11.41 -20.70 25.12
C MET A 226 -10.61 -19.59 24.43
N GLY A 227 -9.39 -19.31 24.90
CA GLY A 227 -8.52 -18.30 24.29
C GLY A 227 -8.12 -18.64 22.86
N GLU A 228 -7.85 -19.91 22.56
CA GLU A 228 -7.51 -20.37 21.20
C GLU A 228 -8.72 -20.24 20.27
N LYS A 229 -9.90 -20.64 20.74
CA LYS A 229 -11.15 -20.47 19.98
C LYS A 229 -11.40 -18.99 19.66
N ILE A 230 -11.28 -18.11 20.65
CA ILE A 230 -11.46 -16.66 20.47
C ILE A 230 -10.45 -16.12 19.46
N LEU A 231 -9.19 -16.52 19.56
CA LEU A 231 -8.13 -16.12 18.63
C LEU A 231 -8.45 -16.55 17.19
N GLU A 232 -8.92 -17.78 17.00
CA GLU A 232 -9.32 -18.31 15.69
C GLU A 232 -10.51 -17.53 15.12
N ASP A 233 -11.56 -17.30 15.91
CA ASP A 233 -12.76 -16.60 15.47
C ASP A 233 -12.47 -15.13 15.15
N CYS A 234 -11.66 -14.44 15.95
CA CYS A 234 -11.17 -13.10 15.60
C CYS A 234 -10.37 -13.12 14.28
N GLY A 235 -9.60 -14.18 14.02
CA GLY A 235 -8.90 -14.38 12.75
C GLY A 235 -9.84 -14.50 11.55
N LYS A 236 -11.01 -15.13 11.71
CA LYS A 236 -12.06 -15.20 10.69
C LYS A 236 -12.78 -13.87 10.51
N LEU A 237 -13.20 -13.25 11.62
CA LEU A 237 -13.91 -11.96 11.66
C LEU A 237 -13.09 -10.80 11.10
N LYS A 238 -11.75 -10.89 11.16
CA LYS A 238 -10.83 -9.93 10.55
C LYS A 238 -11.16 -9.61 9.08
N ALA A 239 -11.58 -10.60 8.31
CA ALA A 239 -11.94 -10.40 6.90
C ALA A 239 -13.12 -9.43 6.74
N VAL A 240 -14.13 -9.53 7.61
CA VAL A 240 -15.30 -8.62 7.63
C VAL A 240 -14.85 -7.20 7.98
N ARG A 241 -14.02 -7.06 9.02
CA ARG A 241 -13.44 -5.76 9.41
C ARG A 241 -12.71 -5.10 8.24
N ASN A 242 -11.95 -5.88 7.47
CA ASN A 242 -11.26 -5.37 6.28
C ASN A 242 -12.23 -4.89 5.20
N HIS A 243 -13.29 -5.65 4.91
CA HIS A 243 -14.28 -5.23 3.92
C HIS A 243 -15.06 -3.98 4.34
N LEU A 244 -15.47 -3.89 5.61
CA LEU A 244 -16.12 -2.70 6.14
C LEU A 244 -15.18 -1.49 6.09
N CYS A 245 -13.90 -1.68 6.38
CA CYS A 245 -12.88 -0.64 6.24
C CYS A 245 -12.72 -0.19 4.77
N ASP A 246 -12.68 -1.13 3.81
CA ASP A 246 -12.59 -0.81 2.38
C ASP A 246 -13.80 -0.02 1.90
N TRP A 247 -14.99 -0.37 2.40
CA TRP A 247 -16.22 0.35 2.14
C TRP A 247 -16.19 1.77 2.68
N VAL A 248 -15.81 1.97 3.93
CA VAL A 248 -15.71 3.31 4.54
C VAL A 248 -14.70 4.18 3.78
N LEU A 249 -13.51 3.66 3.47
CA LEU A 249 -12.49 4.39 2.71
C LEU A 249 -13.00 4.81 1.32
N LEU A 250 -13.73 3.93 0.63
CA LEU A 250 -14.24 4.22 -0.71
C LEU A 250 -15.42 5.20 -0.69
N GLU A 251 -16.43 4.90 0.12
CA GLU A 251 -17.72 5.59 0.01
C GLU A 251 -17.70 6.98 0.65
N SER A 252 -16.90 7.17 1.71
CA SER A 252 -16.74 8.47 2.37
C SER A 252 -16.10 9.56 1.50
N GLU A 253 -15.38 9.19 0.43
CA GLU A 253 -14.76 10.15 -0.50
C GLU A 253 -15.68 10.52 -1.67
N ILE A 254 -16.68 9.69 -1.98
CA ILE A 254 -17.44 9.78 -3.24
C ILE A 254 -18.90 10.15 -3.01
N SER A 255 -19.54 9.57 -2.00
CA SER A 255 -20.98 9.69 -1.81
C SER A 255 -21.37 10.95 -1.03
N ASP A 256 -22.66 11.29 -1.06
CA ASP A 256 -23.22 12.33 -0.21
C ASP A 256 -22.94 12.03 1.28
N GLU A 257 -22.44 13.04 1.99
CA GLU A 257 -21.98 12.93 3.37
C GLU A 257 -23.11 12.52 4.33
N ASN A 258 -24.34 12.98 4.11
CA ASN A 258 -25.47 12.63 4.98
C ASN A 258 -25.94 11.20 4.73
N GLU A 259 -26.13 10.81 3.46
CA GLU A 259 -26.55 9.45 3.12
C GLU A 259 -25.54 8.39 3.60
N PHE A 260 -24.25 8.69 3.43
CA PHE A 260 -23.18 7.82 3.92
C PHE A 260 -23.19 7.75 5.45
N SER A 261 -23.32 8.89 6.14
CA SER A 261 -23.35 8.93 7.61
C SER A 261 -24.52 8.13 8.18
N GLU A 262 -25.74 8.30 7.65
CA GLU A 262 -26.91 7.49 8.05
C GLU A 262 -26.63 5.99 7.87
N SER A 263 -26.10 5.61 6.71
CA SER A 263 -25.79 4.20 6.42
C SER A 263 -24.69 3.64 7.33
N LEU A 264 -23.71 4.45 7.72
CA LEU A 264 -22.65 4.05 8.65
C LEU A 264 -23.18 3.87 10.07
N ILE A 265 -24.09 4.74 10.53
CA ILE A 265 -24.74 4.59 11.84
C ILE A 265 -25.53 3.27 11.88
N ASP A 266 -26.31 2.95 10.84
CA ASP A 266 -27.03 1.67 10.74
C ASP A 266 -26.07 0.47 10.84
N VAL A 267 -24.90 0.54 10.21
CA VAL A 267 -23.87 -0.52 10.29
C VAL A 267 -23.30 -0.62 11.70
N LEU A 268 -23.02 0.50 12.35
CA LEU A 268 -22.52 0.54 13.73
C LEU A 268 -23.52 -0.06 14.71
N GLU A 269 -24.83 0.19 14.56
CA GLU A 269 -25.86 -0.47 15.36
C GLU A 269 -25.89 -1.99 15.12
N LYS A 270 -25.78 -2.46 13.87
CA LYS A 270 -25.66 -3.89 13.58
C LYS A 270 -24.40 -4.51 14.18
N LEU A 271 -23.27 -3.80 14.16
CA LEU A 271 -22.04 -4.24 14.83
C LEU A 271 -22.24 -4.31 16.34
N ARG A 272 -22.95 -3.35 16.94
CA ARG A 272 -23.25 -3.37 18.36
C ARG A 272 -24.13 -4.57 18.76
N GLU A 273 -25.10 -4.94 17.92
CA GLU A 273 -25.91 -6.14 18.11
C GLU A 273 -25.05 -7.42 18.10
N LEU A 274 -24.06 -7.53 17.20
CA LEU A 274 -23.16 -8.69 17.11
C LEU A 274 -22.31 -8.90 18.37
N LYS A 275 -21.98 -7.83 19.10
CA LYS A 275 -21.29 -7.89 20.39
C LYS A 275 -22.16 -8.49 21.49
N SER A 276 -23.48 -8.36 21.38
CA SER A 276 -24.43 -8.83 22.38
C SER A 276 -24.68 -10.34 22.28
N ARG A 277 -25.22 -10.90 23.36
CA ARG A 277 -25.71 -12.28 23.38
C ARG A 277 -26.84 -12.44 22.35
N PRO A 278 -26.80 -13.48 21.48
CA PRO A 278 -27.93 -13.85 20.63
C PRO A 278 -29.22 -14.03 21.43
N ALA A 279 -30.32 -13.44 20.97
CA ALA A 279 -31.58 -13.35 21.73
C ALA A 279 -32.19 -14.73 22.05
N GLU A 280 -31.87 -15.74 21.26
CA GLU A 280 -32.31 -17.13 21.43
C GLU A 280 -31.61 -17.87 22.58
N ILE A 281 -30.46 -17.37 23.07
CA ILE A 281 -29.65 -18.04 24.10
C ILE A 281 -30.09 -17.61 25.50
N ASN A 282 -30.42 -18.56 26.38
CA ASN A 282 -30.83 -18.30 27.76
C ASN A 282 -29.80 -18.70 28.83
N GLN A 283 -28.76 -19.45 28.45
CA GLN A 283 -27.66 -19.83 29.34
C GLN A 283 -26.34 -19.66 28.58
N TRP A 284 -25.40 -18.94 29.17
CA TRP A 284 -24.13 -18.61 28.53
C TRP A 284 -23.03 -18.39 29.57
N SER A 285 -21.81 -18.28 29.07
CA SER A 285 -20.67 -17.67 29.76
C SER A 285 -20.28 -16.42 28.97
N ASP A 286 -19.93 -15.33 29.64
CA ASP A 286 -19.59 -14.06 28.96
C ASP A 286 -18.43 -14.23 27.97
N SER A 287 -17.51 -15.15 28.27
CA SER A 287 -16.40 -15.51 27.37
C SER A 287 -16.84 -15.98 25.99
N TRP A 288 -18.07 -16.47 25.81
CA TRP A 288 -18.61 -16.92 24.52
C TRP A 288 -18.66 -15.81 23.48
N PHE A 289 -18.76 -14.56 23.92
CA PHE A 289 -18.96 -13.40 23.05
C PHE A 289 -17.72 -12.49 22.99
N GLU A 290 -16.62 -12.86 23.68
CA GLU A 290 -15.38 -12.08 23.69
C GLU A 290 -14.78 -11.90 22.28
N ALA A 291 -14.90 -12.90 21.40
CA ALA A 291 -14.43 -12.78 20.01
C ALA A 291 -15.13 -11.64 19.25
N HIS A 292 -16.46 -11.58 19.35
CA HIS A 292 -17.28 -10.51 18.76
C HIS A 292 -17.06 -9.18 19.46
N SER A 293 -16.86 -9.18 20.78
CA SER A 293 -16.52 -7.96 21.51
C SER A 293 -15.20 -7.36 21.03
N VAL A 294 -14.16 -8.17 20.82
CA VAL A 294 -12.87 -7.68 20.31
C VAL A 294 -12.98 -7.29 18.83
N PHE A 295 -13.71 -8.06 18.03
CA PHE A 295 -13.96 -7.73 16.61
C PHE A 295 -14.67 -6.39 16.44
N VAL A 296 -15.74 -6.12 17.20
CA VAL A 296 -16.50 -4.87 17.11
C VAL A 296 -15.64 -3.68 17.55
N TYR A 297 -14.88 -3.85 18.62
CA TYR A 297 -13.92 -2.85 19.10
C TYR A 297 -12.83 -2.54 18.07
N GLU A 298 -12.21 -3.57 17.52
CA GLU A 298 -11.21 -3.41 16.46
C GLU A 298 -11.83 -2.76 15.22
N THR A 299 -13.01 -3.21 14.78
CA THR A 299 -13.71 -2.66 13.62
C THR A 299 -14.05 -1.18 13.80
N PHE A 300 -14.53 -0.79 14.98
CA PHE A 300 -14.81 0.61 15.30
C PHE A 300 -13.55 1.48 15.21
N LEU A 301 -12.41 1.03 15.75
CA LEU A 301 -11.14 1.75 15.62
C LEU A 301 -10.69 1.88 14.16
N TYR A 302 -10.87 0.84 13.34
CA TYR A 302 -10.59 0.89 11.91
C TYR A 302 -11.52 1.85 11.15
N ILE A 303 -12.80 1.92 11.51
CA ILE A 303 -13.75 2.89 10.93
C ILE A 303 -13.31 4.31 11.27
N VAL A 304 -12.97 4.60 12.54
CA VAL A 304 -12.47 5.91 12.95
C VAL A 304 -11.17 6.28 12.21
N ALA A 305 -10.24 5.33 12.08
CA ALA A 305 -9.00 5.53 11.33
C ALA A 305 -9.26 5.79 9.83
N ALA A 306 -10.20 5.06 9.22
CA ALA A 306 -10.58 5.22 7.83
C ALA A 306 -11.20 6.59 7.56
N LEU A 307 -12.13 7.04 8.41
CA LEU A 307 -12.76 8.36 8.29
C LEU A 307 -11.76 9.51 8.53
N LEU A 308 -10.83 9.34 9.48
CA LEU A 308 -9.73 10.30 9.68
C LEU A 308 -8.86 10.43 8.43
N LYS A 309 -8.58 9.29 7.79
CA LYS A 309 -7.75 9.21 6.58
C LYS A 309 -8.44 9.81 5.36
N SER A 310 -9.72 9.53 5.13
CA SER A 310 -10.50 10.11 4.03
C SER A 310 -10.90 11.56 4.27
N GLY A 311 -10.73 12.06 5.50
CA GLY A 311 -11.07 13.45 5.86
C GLY A 311 -12.57 13.69 6.09
N ALA A 312 -13.34 12.62 6.34
CA ALA A 312 -14.78 12.66 6.62
C ALA A 312 -15.05 13.13 8.06
N TYR A 313 -14.63 14.35 8.40
CA TYR A 313 -14.62 14.88 9.76
C TYR A 313 -16.01 15.13 10.35
N LYS A 314 -17.01 15.48 9.53
CA LYS A 314 -18.39 15.63 10.01
C LYS A 314 -19.05 14.27 10.22
N THR A 315 -18.80 13.28 9.37
CA THR A 315 -19.22 11.90 9.64
C THR A 315 -18.62 11.39 10.95
N LEU A 316 -17.35 11.69 11.25
CA LEU A 316 -16.79 11.41 12.59
C LEU A 316 -17.56 12.10 13.71
N ASN A 317 -17.94 13.37 13.53
CA ASN A 317 -18.78 14.08 14.50
C ASN A 317 -20.11 13.36 14.73
N GLU A 318 -20.79 12.95 13.66
CA GLU A 318 -22.06 12.21 13.75
C GLU A 318 -21.89 10.86 14.45
N VAL A 319 -20.83 10.11 14.15
CA VAL A 319 -20.47 8.84 14.85
C VAL A 319 -20.29 9.06 16.35
N PHE A 320 -19.58 10.11 16.77
CA PHE A 320 -19.35 10.35 18.20
C PHE A 320 -20.55 11.00 18.92
N ARG A 321 -21.43 11.71 18.21
CA ARG A 321 -22.59 12.38 18.80
C ARG A 321 -23.85 11.54 18.82
N SER A 322 -23.91 10.52 17.96
CA SER A 322 -25.03 9.60 17.88
C SER A 322 -25.23 8.78 19.14
N HIS A 323 -26.47 8.36 19.31
CA HIS A 323 -26.95 7.48 20.36
C HIS A 323 -27.34 6.17 19.69
N TYR A 324 -26.65 5.09 20.04
CA TYR A 324 -26.83 3.79 19.43
C TYR A 324 -27.87 2.98 20.19
N LEU A 325 -28.74 2.26 19.47
CA LEU A 325 -29.73 1.39 20.08
C LEU A 325 -29.07 0.28 20.92
N ILE A 326 -29.54 0.13 22.15
CA ILE A 326 -29.12 -0.97 23.02
C ILE A 326 -29.79 -2.26 22.53
N PRO A 327 -29.02 -3.34 22.27
CA PRO A 327 -29.56 -4.65 21.92
C PRO A 327 -30.59 -5.14 22.94
N ARG A 328 -31.66 -5.79 22.47
CA ARG A 328 -32.73 -6.29 23.36
C ARG A 328 -32.20 -7.27 24.41
N SER A 329 -31.17 -8.03 24.06
CA SER A 329 -30.48 -8.98 24.92
C SER A 329 -29.76 -8.33 26.11
N ASP A 330 -29.37 -7.06 25.97
CA ASP A 330 -28.62 -6.26 26.95
C ASP A 330 -29.48 -5.17 27.63
N SER A 331 -30.76 -5.05 27.25
CA SER A 331 -31.65 -4.01 27.78
C SER A 331 -32.07 -4.32 29.23
N TYR A 332 -31.47 -3.58 30.18
CA TYR A 332 -31.85 -3.60 31.59
C TYR A 332 -32.37 -2.21 32.00
N GLY A 333 -33.69 -2.03 32.04
CA GLY A 333 -34.33 -0.80 32.54
C GLY A 333 -35.06 0.03 31.48
N GLN A 334 -35.08 1.36 31.65
CA GLN A 334 -35.83 2.29 30.78
C GLN A 334 -34.97 2.99 29.72
N THR A 335 -33.65 2.72 29.68
CA THR A 335 -32.74 3.35 28.72
C THR A 335 -32.70 2.51 27.44
N ASN A 336 -32.96 3.15 26.29
CA ASN A 336 -32.94 2.47 24.97
C ASN A 336 -31.67 2.76 24.16
N PHE A 337 -30.83 3.67 24.64
CA PHE A 337 -29.68 4.17 23.89
C PHE A 337 -28.42 4.26 24.75
N GLU A 338 -27.29 4.04 24.10
CA GLU A 338 -25.95 4.20 24.64
C GLU A 338 -25.09 5.06 23.70
N ARG A 339 -23.90 5.47 24.14
CA ARG A 339 -22.97 6.28 23.34
C ARG A 339 -21.91 5.38 22.70
N PHE A 340 -20.99 5.99 21.95
CA PHE A 340 -19.95 5.26 21.23
C PHE A 340 -19.00 4.43 22.13
N ASP A 341 -18.99 4.65 23.44
CA ASP A 341 -18.25 3.78 24.37
C ASP A 341 -18.78 2.35 24.42
N CYS A 342 -19.99 2.09 23.92
CA CYS A 342 -20.51 0.74 23.73
C CYS A 342 -19.67 -0.11 22.77
N PHE A 343 -18.88 0.50 21.89
CA PHE A 343 -17.98 -0.22 20.98
C PHE A 343 -16.68 -0.67 21.65
N TYR A 344 -16.37 -0.22 22.87
CA TYR A 344 -15.20 -0.70 23.60
C TYR A 344 -15.31 -2.21 23.87
N GLY A 345 -14.19 -2.92 23.75
CA GLY A 345 -14.15 -4.37 23.92
C GLY A 345 -12.86 -4.82 24.61
N TYR A 346 -12.98 -5.91 25.37
CA TYR A 346 -11.86 -6.56 26.04
C TYR A 346 -11.97 -8.08 25.90
N SER A 347 -10.88 -8.77 26.19
CA SER A 347 -10.88 -10.22 26.33
C SER A 347 -9.77 -10.64 27.28
N GLU A 348 -10.14 -11.21 28.41
CA GLU A 348 -9.18 -11.79 29.36
C GLU A 348 -8.76 -13.19 28.92
N ALA A 349 -9.62 -13.92 28.19
CA ALA A 349 -9.29 -15.25 27.71
C ALA A 349 -8.09 -15.25 26.74
N LEU A 350 -7.86 -14.16 26.02
CA LEU A 350 -6.67 -14.00 25.17
C LEU A 350 -5.36 -13.94 25.96
N GLN A 351 -5.38 -13.66 27.26
CA GLN A 351 -4.19 -13.60 28.12
C GLN A 351 -3.43 -14.93 28.12
N SER A 352 -4.11 -16.08 28.08
CA SER A 352 -3.47 -17.40 28.12
C SER A 352 -2.78 -17.80 26.81
N VAL A 353 -3.15 -17.17 25.69
CA VAL A 353 -2.66 -17.55 24.35
C VAL A 353 -1.75 -16.50 23.71
N LEU A 354 -1.91 -15.22 24.06
CA LEU A 354 -1.11 -14.14 23.46
C LEU A 354 0.09 -13.74 24.31
N ALA A 355 0.03 -13.93 25.63
CA ALA A 355 1.07 -13.43 26.51
C ALA A 355 2.35 -14.27 26.41
N PRO A 356 3.53 -13.63 26.35
CA PRO A 356 4.80 -14.34 26.46
C PRO A 356 4.93 -15.08 27.80
N GLU A 357 5.76 -16.12 27.83
CA GLU A 357 6.02 -16.89 29.04
C GLU A 357 6.49 -15.96 30.18
N ASN A 358 5.86 -16.08 31.36
CA ASN A 358 6.10 -15.25 32.54
C ASN A 358 5.79 -13.75 32.40
N GLN A 359 4.97 -13.33 31.42
CA GLN A 359 4.51 -11.95 31.28
C GLN A 359 2.99 -11.83 31.35
N ARG A 360 2.50 -10.70 31.88
CA ARG A 360 1.09 -10.32 31.82
C ARG A 360 0.90 -9.18 30.84
N LEU A 361 -0.06 -9.28 29.93
CA LEU A 361 -0.40 -8.19 29.02
C LEU A 361 -1.34 -7.25 29.77
N TYR A 362 -1.14 -5.94 29.64
CA TYR A 362 -2.07 -4.96 30.20
C TYR A 362 -3.41 -4.93 29.47
N ALA A 363 -3.39 -5.25 28.17
CA ALA A 363 -4.59 -5.35 27.35
C ALA A 363 -4.39 -6.45 26.27
N PRO A 364 -4.83 -7.70 26.54
CA PRO A 364 -4.68 -8.79 25.57
C PRO A 364 -5.39 -8.52 24.23
N ALA A 365 -6.58 -7.88 24.26
CA ALA A 365 -7.28 -7.46 23.06
C ALA A 365 -6.44 -6.49 22.20
N ALA A 366 -5.71 -5.56 22.81
CA ALA A 366 -4.84 -4.64 22.09
C ALA A 366 -3.61 -5.32 21.49
N GLU A 367 -3.07 -6.36 22.14
CA GLU A 367 -2.02 -7.20 21.54
C GLU A 367 -2.54 -7.95 20.31
N LEU A 368 -3.79 -8.44 20.34
CA LEU A 368 -4.41 -9.04 19.17
C LEU A 368 -4.54 -8.04 18.01
N ILE A 369 -5.11 -6.87 18.28
CA ILE A 369 -5.28 -5.78 17.29
C ILE A 369 -3.93 -5.43 16.66
N LYS A 370 -2.87 -5.30 17.47
CA LYS A 370 -1.51 -5.06 16.99
C LYS A 370 -1.00 -6.16 16.07
N ARG A 371 -1.21 -7.44 16.42
CA ARG A 371 -0.81 -8.59 15.57
C ARG A 371 -1.61 -8.65 14.27
N GLN A 372 -2.87 -8.21 14.31
CA GLN A 372 -3.76 -8.22 13.16
C GLN A 372 -3.63 -6.98 12.27
N ALA A 373 -2.93 -5.93 12.71
CA ALA A 373 -2.70 -4.70 11.95
C ALA A 373 -1.66 -4.87 10.82
N ASP A 374 -2.01 -5.66 9.80
CA ASP A 374 -1.20 -5.98 8.62
C ASP A 374 -1.61 -5.23 7.34
N ARG A 375 -2.58 -4.31 7.45
CA ARG A 375 -2.96 -3.39 6.39
C ARG A 375 -1.90 -2.31 6.19
N GLU A 376 -1.35 -2.20 4.99
CA GLU A 376 -0.36 -1.16 4.65
C GLU A 376 -0.98 0.24 4.63
N ASP A 377 -2.25 0.34 4.27
CA ASP A 377 -2.98 1.59 4.14
C ASP A 377 -3.47 2.15 5.49
N ILE A 378 -3.77 1.29 6.47
CA ILE A 378 -4.07 1.66 7.86
C ILE A 378 -3.16 0.84 8.79
N PRO A 379 -1.90 1.26 8.98
CA PRO A 379 -0.98 0.60 9.89
C PRO A 379 -1.38 0.83 11.35
N PHE A 380 -0.81 0.06 12.28
CA PHE A 380 -1.09 0.16 13.71
C PHE A 380 -0.87 1.56 14.33
N SER A 381 -0.04 2.41 13.73
CA SER A 381 0.09 3.82 14.13
C SER A 381 -1.19 4.62 13.92
N GLU A 382 -1.92 4.36 12.83
CA GLU A 382 -3.19 5.03 12.53
C GLU A 382 -4.31 4.54 13.45
N ILE A 383 -4.31 3.26 13.82
CA ILE A 383 -5.26 2.70 14.80
C ILE A 383 -5.07 3.36 16.17
N ARG A 384 -3.82 3.51 16.62
CA ARG A 384 -3.52 4.23 17.87
C ARG A 384 -3.91 5.70 17.80
N GLN A 385 -3.68 6.37 16.67
CA GLN A 385 -4.12 7.75 16.46
C GLN A 385 -5.65 7.88 16.52
N ALA A 386 -6.37 6.92 15.91
CA ALA A 386 -7.81 6.84 15.96
C ALA A 386 -8.31 6.62 17.40
N GLU A 387 -7.71 5.69 18.15
CA GLU A 387 -8.10 5.48 19.54
C GLU A 387 -7.81 6.70 20.43
N LEU A 388 -6.70 7.41 20.21
CA LEU A 388 -6.43 8.66 20.91
C LEU A 388 -7.52 9.71 20.64
N LEU A 389 -8.06 9.76 19.41
CA LEU A 389 -9.22 10.59 19.10
C LEU A 389 -10.49 10.10 19.82
N VAL A 390 -10.73 8.78 19.89
CA VAL A 390 -11.87 8.24 20.66
C VAL A 390 -11.76 8.64 22.13
N LEU A 391 -10.56 8.57 22.71
CA LEU A 391 -10.30 9.01 24.08
C LEU A 391 -10.56 10.51 24.26
N LEU A 392 -10.10 11.36 23.33
CA LEU A 392 -10.40 12.79 23.33
C LEU A 392 -11.92 13.02 23.36
N MET A 393 -12.65 12.33 22.48
CA MET A 393 -14.11 12.43 22.42
C MET A 393 -14.76 11.94 23.71
N ALA A 394 -14.20 10.90 24.33
CA ALA A 394 -14.67 10.40 25.62
C ALA A 394 -14.46 11.43 26.72
N PHE A 395 -13.34 12.17 26.73
CA PHE A 395 -13.11 13.23 27.72
C PHE A 395 -14.14 14.35 27.64
N ILE A 396 -14.48 14.80 26.44
CA ILE A 396 -15.38 15.95 26.23
C ILE A 396 -16.87 15.58 26.24
N THR A 397 -17.20 14.28 26.21
CA THR A 397 -18.59 13.79 26.21
C THR A 397 -18.97 13.32 27.63
N PRO A 398 -20.03 13.89 28.24
CA PRO A 398 -20.51 13.46 29.56
C PRO A 398 -20.87 11.98 29.60
N ASP A 399 -20.72 11.37 30.78
CA ASP A 399 -21.13 9.99 31.06
C ASP A 399 -20.58 8.93 30.10
N THR A 400 -19.48 9.24 29.41
CA THR A 400 -18.82 8.36 28.43
C THR A 400 -17.46 7.94 28.95
N CYS A 401 -17.12 6.65 28.86
CA CYS A 401 -15.83 6.13 29.33
C CYS A 401 -15.10 5.36 28.22
N TRP A 402 -13.81 5.66 28.01
CA TRP A 402 -12.97 4.90 27.09
C TRP A 402 -11.58 4.68 27.67
N TYR A 403 -11.17 3.42 27.78
CA TYR A 403 -9.81 3.07 28.19
C TYR A 403 -8.95 2.82 26.94
N PRO A 404 -7.88 3.60 26.69
CA PRO A 404 -7.19 3.60 25.40
C PRO A 404 -6.16 2.45 25.29
N ALA A 405 -6.64 1.23 25.11
CA ALA A 405 -5.83 0.02 25.29
C ALA A 405 -4.66 -0.13 24.29
N THR A 406 -4.81 0.34 23.05
CA THR A 406 -3.73 0.28 22.04
C THR A 406 -2.59 1.25 22.33
N LEU A 407 -2.82 2.26 23.18
CA LEU A 407 -1.80 3.23 23.57
C LEU A 407 -0.77 2.66 24.57
N HIS A 408 -0.96 1.44 25.10
CA HIS A 408 0.12 0.73 25.81
C HIS A 408 1.37 0.50 24.95
N TYR A 409 1.21 0.52 23.62
CA TYR A 409 2.30 0.35 22.67
C TYR A 409 2.86 1.68 22.16
N SER A 410 2.44 2.82 22.73
CA SER A 410 2.95 4.14 22.36
C SER A 410 4.40 4.34 22.79
N SER A 411 5.20 4.94 21.90
CA SER A 411 6.59 5.29 22.14
C SER A 411 6.70 6.76 22.54
N TYR A 412 7.67 7.09 23.39
CA TYR A 412 7.98 8.46 23.78
C TYR A 412 8.28 9.37 22.57
N GLY A 413 7.77 10.61 22.59
CA GLY A 413 8.22 11.70 21.71
C GLY A 413 7.61 11.79 20.31
N ASN A 414 6.76 10.84 19.89
CA ASN A 414 6.04 10.93 18.62
C ASN A 414 4.61 11.39 18.87
N GLY A 415 4.39 12.71 18.83
CA GLY A 415 3.03 13.23 18.72
C GLY A 415 2.36 12.65 17.46
N TYR A 416 1.07 12.33 17.56
CA TYR A 416 0.33 11.77 16.44
C TYR A 416 0.12 12.83 15.35
N PRO A 417 0.42 12.54 14.07
CA PRO A 417 0.42 13.55 13.00
C PRO A 417 -0.85 14.41 12.91
N PHE A 418 -2.03 13.83 13.16
CA PHE A 418 -3.30 14.56 13.17
C PHE A 418 -3.31 15.67 14.24
N PHE A 419 -2.91 15.34 15.47
CA PHE A 419 -2.87 16.26 16.61
C PHE A 419 -1.72 17.27 16.49
N VAL A 420 -0.54 16.83 16.05
CA VAL A 420 0.62 17.71 15.82
C VAL A 420 0.26 18.78 14.77
N ARG A 421 -0.39 18.37 13.68
CA ARG A 421 -0.83 19.31 12.63
C ARG A 421 -1.89 20.28 13.12
N ALA A 422 -2.71 19.91 14.11
CA ALA A 422 -3.72 20.78 14.72
C ALA A 422 -3.13 21.98 15.50
N ALA A 423 -1.80 22.10 15.58
CA ALA A 423 -1.19 23.38 15.94
C ALA A 423 -1.47 24.48 14.90
N GLN A 424 -1.65 24.11 13.62
CA GLN A 424 -2.01 25.04 12.54
C GLN A 424 -3.52 25.26 12.52
N HIS A 425 -3.97 26.51 12.44
CA HIS A 425 -5.39 26.88 12.45
C HIS A 425 -6.22 26.10 11.44
N LYS A 426 -5.74 26.01 10.18
CA LYS A 426 -6.38 25.23 9.11
C LYS A 426 -6.65 23.76 9.49
N ASN A 427 -5.76 23.15 10.27
CA ASN A 427 -5.92 21.76 10.70
C ASN A 427 -6.66 21.67 12.04
N PHE A 428 -6.53 22.64 12.94
CA PHE A 428 -7.38 22.75 14.11
C PHE A 428 -8.85 22.84 13.73
N SER A 429 -9.20 23.57 12.67
CA SER A 429 -10.58 23.61 12.14
C SER A 429 -11.13 22.22 11.81
N LYS A 430 -10.29 21.25 11.43
CA LYS A 430 -10.70 19.87 11.17
C LYS A 430 -11.02 19.13 12.48
N LEU A 431 -10.19 19.31 13.50
CA LEU A 431 -10.47 18.80 14.85
C LEU A 431 -11.73 19.44 15.45
N ALA A 432 -11.95 20.74 15.19
CA ALA A 432 -13.14 21.45 15.59
C ALA A 432 -14.41 20.89 14.93
N LEU A 433 -14.35 20.45 13.67
CA LEU A 433 -15.45 19.75 13.01
C LEU A 433 -15.81 18.44 13.73
N ILE A 434 -14.80 17.66 14.15
CA ILE A 434 -15.01 16.37 14.84
C ILE A 434 -15.55 16.58 16.26
N THR A 435 -14.95 17.50 17.02
CA THR A 435 -15.32 17.74 18.43
C THR A 435 -16.59 18.59 18.56
N GLY A 436 -16.89 19.39 17.55
CA GLY A 436 -17.89 20.45 17.60
C GLY A 436 -17.50 21.62 18.50
N ILE A 437 -16.22 21.74 18.88
CA ILE A 437 -15.67 22.82 19.71
C ILE A 437 -14.71 23.64 18.86
N SER A 438 -15.05 24.91 18.63
CA SER A 438 -14.29 25.80 17.73
C SER A 438 -13.21 26.63 18.43
N ASP A 439 -13.18 26.63 19.76
CA ASP A 439 -12.17 27.33 20.56
C ASP A 439 -11.21 26.34 21.24
N ALA A 440 -9.91 26.51 20.99
CA ALA A 440 -8.89 25.60 21.52
C ALA A 440 -8.80 25.65 23.07
N ASN A 441 -9.10 26.78 23.71
CA ASN A 441 -9.07 26.89 25.17
C ASN A 441 -10.27 26.20 25.81
N GLU A 442 -11.44 26.27 25.19
CA GLU A 442 -12.62 25.51 25.57
C GLU A 442 -12.35 24.00 25.46
N LEU A 443 -11.74 23.56 24.36
CA LEU A 443 -11.37 22.16 24.18
C LEU A 443 -10.39 21.69 25.26
N ARG A 444 -9.32 22.45 25.51
CA ARG A 444 -8.36 22.19 26.61
C ARG A 444 -9.05 22.08 27.97
N LYS A 445 -10.01 22.97 28.26
CA LYS A 445 -10.77 22.95 29.51
C LYS A 445 -11.61 21.67 29.63
N LYS A 446 -12.34 21.31 28.58
CA LYS A 446 -13.16 20.08 28.54
C LYS A 446 -12.32 18.81 28.73
N VAL A 447 -11.12 18.79 28.17
CA VAL A 447 -10.19 17.68 28.32
C VAL A 447 -9.70 17.55 29.77
N LYS A 448 -9.38 18.67 30.44
CA LYS A 448 -9.06 18.68 31.87
C LYS A 448 -10.21 18.15 32.73
N GLU A 449 -11.44 18.60 32.47
CA GLU A 449 -12.65 18.07 33.12
C GLU A 449 -12.79 16.55 32.89
N GLY A 450 -12.51 16.08 31.67
CA GLY A 450 -12.50 14.67 31.32
C GLY A 450 -11.44 13.85 32.07
N HIS A 451 -10.24 14.39 32.27
CA HIS A 451 -9.18 13.73 33.05
C HIS A 451 -9.59 13.46 34.49
N GLU A 452 -10.19 14.47 35.13
CA GLU A 452 -10.69 14.36 36.50
C GLU A 452 -11.85 13.36 36.55
N ARG A 453 -12.80 13.46 35.61
CA ARG A 453 -13.97 12.57 35.54
C ARG A 453 -13.60 11.11 35.34
N LEU A 454 -12.63 10.81 34.47
CA LEU A 454 -12.18 9.45 34.18
C LEU A 454 -11.06 8.96 35.12
N ASP A 455 -10.64 9.80 36.07
CA ASP A 455 -9.63 9.49 37.08
C ASP A 455 -8.34 8.89 36.45
N THR A 456 -7.89 9.53 35.36
CA THR A 456 -6.77 9.02 34.53
C THR A 456 -5.45 8.92 35.30
N GLU A 457 -5.32 9.61 36.43
CA GLU A 457 -4.18 9.51 37.34
C GLU A 457 -3.97 8.07 37.87
N ARG A 458 -5.05 7.28 37.95
CA ARG A 458 -5.00 5.88 38.39
C ARG A 458 -4.61 4.89 37.29
N TRP A 459 -4.40 5.34 36.06
CA TRP A 459 -3.99 4.47 34.95
C TRP A 459 -2.46 4.26 34.97
N TYR A 460 -1.98 3.59 36.01
CA TYR A 460 -0.54 3.42 36.31
C TYR A 460 0.27 2.68 35.24
N ASN A 461 -0.41 1.99 34.32
CA ASN A 461 0.19 1.12 33.30
C ASN A 461 0.61 1.88 32.03
N PHE A 462 0.36 3.19 31.94
CA PHE A 462 0.91 4.04 30.87
C PHE A 462 2.23 4.66 31.35
N HIS A 463 3.33 4.01 31.01
CA HIS A 463 4.67 4.33 31.52
C HIS A 463 5.19 5.73 31.15
N TYR A 464 4.65 6.35 30.08
CA TYR A 464 5.25 7.55 29.47
C TYR A 464 4.35 8.77 29.46
N GLU A 465 3.03 8.60 29.53
CA GLU A 465 2.10 9.72 29.51
C GLU A 465 0.76 9.33 30.13
N ARG A 466 0.56 9.71 31.40
CA ARG A 466 -0.61 9.28 32.18
C ARG A 466 -1.89 10.02 31.80
N ASN A 467 -1.74 11.22 31.26
CA ASN A 467 -2.85 12.10 30.92
C ASN A 467 -3.00 12.34 29.41
N PHE A 468 -2.21 11.73 28.53
CA PHE A 468 -2.34 11.88 27.07
C PHE A 468 -2.36 13.34 26.53
N TRP A 469 -2.03 14.33 27.37
CA TRP A 469 -2.18 15.76 27.08
C TRP A 469 -1.23 16.19 25.95
N SER A 470 0.02 15.76 26.03
CA SER A 470 1.05 15.98 25.02
C SER A 470 0.84 15.11 23.78
N SER A 471 0.33 13.87 23.91
CA SER A 471 -0.06 13.03 22.77
C SER A 471 -1.13 13.69 21.92
N MET A 472 -2.08 14.38 22.56
CA MET A 472 -3.11 15.17 21.88
C MET A 472 -2.63 16.58 21.48
N ASN A 473 -1.35 16.90 21.70
CA ASN A 473 -0.74 18.19 21.38
C ASN A 473 -1.48 19.40 21.98
N MET A 474 -2.05 19.24 23.18
CA MET A 474 -3.00 20.18 23.76
C MET A 474 -2.45 21.60 23.90
N ASP A 475 -1.19 21.76 24.33
CA ASP A 475 -0.60 23.08 24.55
C ASP A 475 -0.47 23.87 23.24
N GLU A 476 -0.14 23.19 22.14
CA GLU A 476 0.13 23.82 20.86
C GLU A 476 -1.11 23.95 19.96
N LEU A 477 -2.28 23.42 20.34
CA LEU A 477 -3.50 23.52 19.52
C LEU A 477 -3.82 24.96 19.13
N ASP A 478 -4.03 25.19 17.83
CA ASP A 478 -4.35 26.51 17.25
C ASP A 478 -3.33 27.63 17.55
N SER A 479 -2.07 27.27 17.83
CA SER A 479 -1.00 28.24 18.12
C SER A 479 -0.39 28.89 16.87
N ILE A 480 -0.44 28.19 15.73
CA ILE A 480 0.11 28.62 14.44
C ILE A 480 -1.06 29.08 13.55
N LYS A 481 -1.10 30.38 13.22
CA LYS A 481 -2.21 30.99 12.47
C LYS A 481 -2.17 30.69 10.98
#